data_AF-A0A3P9CFY6-F1
#
_entry.id   AF-A0A3P9CFY6-F1
#
_cell.length_a   1.000
_cell.length_b   1.000
_cell.length_c   1.000
_cell.angle_alpha   90.00
_cell.angle_beta   90.00
_cell.angle_gamma   90.00
#
_symmetry.space_group_name_H-M   'P 1'
#
loop_
_entity.id
_entity.type
_entity.pdbx_description
1 polymer ?
#
loop_
_entity_poly.entity_id
_entity_poly.type
_entity_poly.pdbx_seq_one_letter_code
_entity_poly.pdbx_strand_id
1 'polypeptide(L)'
;DLFLLLYFLSVLSQCHAGCSEVDSLTEAVAGEGFLLGCISCKRREEVPARATVDWHFKPLGEEEFRHIFHYDHPVADILHEDFSHRLVWRGTLNDDIQMGTVYVNNVTFNDTGTYRCTFHRTLSLPLSPELVTVEKEVELSVVTVANRELADVISEIMMYVLVTFLQLWLIAVLIYCYKKIWDEHEARQAKKAQAGQGESKDNCDGVQLD
;
A
#
# COMPACT_ATOMS: atom_id res chain seq x y z
N ASP A 1 29.93 12.49 18.48
CA ASP A 1 28.88 11.50 18.17
C ASP A 1 27.46 12.06 18.18
N LEU A 2 26.95 12.64 19.27
CA LEU A 2 25.57 13.18 19.30
C LEU A 2 25.31 14.30 18.25
N PHE A 3 26.29 15.15 17.99
CA PHE A 3 26.19 16.26 17.03
C PHE A 3 26.14 15.79 15.56
N LEU A 4 26.85 14.70 15.24
CA LEU A 4 26.80 14.04 13.93
C LEU A 4 25.47 13.34 13.70
N LEU A 5 24.88 12.78 14.77
CA LEU A 5 23.59 12.11 14.74
C LEU A 5 22.43 13.11 14.56
N LEU A 6 22.50 14.27 15.22
CA LEU A 6 21.56 15.40 15.02
C LEU A 6 21.69 16.01 13.62
N TYR A 7 22.92 16.14 13.11
CA TYR A 7 23.14 16.59 11.74
C TYR A 7 22.56 15.60 10.71
N PHE A 8 22.79 14.29 10.89
CA PHE A 8 22.18 13.25 10.05
C PHE A 8 20.65 13.27 10.10
N LEU A 9 20.04 13.42 11.28
CA LEU A 9 18.59 13.56 11.44
C LEU A 9 18.04 14.82 10.74
N SER A 10 18.77 15.93 10.75
CA SER A 10 18.38 17.17 10.06
C SER A 10 18.44 17.05 8.53
N VAL A 11 19.37 16.25 7.99
CA VAL A 11 19.52 15.99 6.55
C VAL A 11 18.48 14.97 6.06
N LEU A 12 18.12 13.98 6.90
CA LEU A 12 17.07 13.00 6.60
C LEU A 12 15.65 13.60 6.57
N SER A 13 15.46 14.79 7.15
CA SER A 13 14.14 15.45 7.24
C SER A 13 13.74 16.24 6.00
N GLN A 14 14.54 16.24 4.93
CA GLN A 14 14.21 16.92 3.67
C GLN A 14 13.59 16.01 2.61
N CYS A 15 12.87 14.96 3.01
CA CYS A 15 11.92 14.33 2.11
C CYS A 15 10.83 15.34 1.80
N HIS A 16 10.92 16.01 0.64
CA HIS A 16 9.81 16.79 0.12
C HIS A 16 8.69 15.81 -0.18
N ALA A 17 7.59 15.91 0.57
CA ALA A 17 6.37 15.19 0.26
C ALA A 17 5.89 15.66 -1.12
N GLY A 18 5.83 14.73 -2.08
CA GLY A 18 5.24 14.98 -3.40
C GLY A 18 3.75 14.64 -3.40
N CYS A 19 3.01 15.20 -4.36
CA CYS A 19 1.65 14.76 -4.64
C CYS A 19 1.68 13.51 -5.52
N SER A 20 0.90 12.49 -5.16
CA SER A 20 0.66 11.30 -5.98
C SER A 20 -0.82 11.11 -6.19
N GLU A 21 -1.24 10.95 -7.45
CA GLU A 21 -2.62 10.60 -7.77
C GLU A 21 -2.84 9.11 -7.48
N VAL A 22 -3.88 8.82 -6.71
CA VAL A 22 -4.33 7.47 -6.37
C VAL A 22 -5.81 7.39 -6.68
N ASP A 23 -6.23 6.29 -7.28
CA ASP A 23 -7.64 6.07 -7.61
C ASP A 23 -8.47 5.84 -6.34
N SER A 24 -9.73 6.26 -6.39
CA SER A 24 -10.68 6.01 -5.30
C SER A 24 -11.02 4.52 -5.20
N LEU A 25 -11.41 4.09 -4.00
CA LEU A 25 -12.14 2.84 -3.84
C LEU A 25 -13.45 2.89 -4.64
N THR A 26 -13.90 1.71 -5.06
CA THR A 26 -15.08 1.54 -5.94
C THR A 26 -16.21 0.74 -5.30
N GLU A 27 -16.00 0.17 -4.11
CA GLU A 27 -17.02 -0.59 -3.38
C GLU A 27 -17.38 0.10 -2.06
N ALA A 28 -18.67 0.40 -1.87
CA ALA A 28 -19.21 0.95 -0.63
C ALA A 28 -20.20 0.00 0.02
N VAL A 29 -20.29 0.02 1.35
CA VAL A 29 -21.26 -0.78 2.10
C VAL A 29 -22.52 0.04 2.36
N ALA A 30 -23.68 -0.53 2.06
CA ALA A 30 -24.97 0.10 2.33
C ALA A 30 -25.16 0.40 3.83
N GLY A 31 -25.61 1.62 4.15
CA GLY A 31 -25.81 2.13 5.51
C GLY A 31 -24.58 2.77 6.14
N GLU A 32 -23.39 2.55 5.58
CA GLU A 32 -22.14 3.15 6.06
C GLU A 32 -21.82 4.45 5.31
N GLY A 33 -20.84 5.20 5.79
CA GLY A 33 -20.35 6.38 5.07
C GLY A 33 -19.13 6.03 4.22
N PHE A 34 -19.04 6.61 3.03
CA PHE A 34 -18.02 6.29 2.05
C PHE A 34 -17.24 7.53 1.62
N LEU A 35 -15.95 7.37 1.34
CA LEU A 35 -15.06 8.46 0.93
C LEU A 35 -14.79 8.35 -0.57
N LEU A 36 -15.36 9.27 -1.35
CA LEU A 36 -15.08 9.42 -2.77
C LEU A 36 -13.79 10.23 -2.93
N GLY A 37 -12.70 9.52 -3.18
CA GLY A 37 -11.38 10.11 -3.38
C GLY A 37 -11.25 10.73 -4.77
N CYS A 38 -10.72 11.94 -4.85
CA CYS A 38 -10.31 12.48 -6.14
C CYS A 38 -9.11 13.38 -5.96
N ILE A 39 -8.01 13.07 -6.62
CA ILE A 39 -6.73 13.79 -6.50
C ILE A 39 -6.30 14.24 -7.90
N SER A 40 -6.03 15.52 -8.05
CA SER A 40 -5.41 16.10 -9.24
C SER A 40 -4.18 16.88 -8.82
N CYS A 41 -3.01 16.28 -9.04
CA CYS A 41 -1.74 16.89 -8.71
C CYS A 41 -1.35 17.93 -9.77
N LYS A 42 -0.77 19.05 -9.33
CA LYS A 42 -0.16 19.99 -10.28
C LYS A 42 1.09 19.34 -10.87
N ARG A 43 1.36 19.60 -12.15
CA ARG A 43 2.61 19.15 -12.78
C ARG A 43 3.86 19.75 -12.12
N ARG A 44 3.70 20.94 -11.54
CA ARG A 44 4.74 21.75 -10.93
C ARG A 44 4.18 22.34 -9.63
N GLU A 45 4.66 21.86 -8.49
CA GLU A 45 4.07 22.16 -7.19
C GLU A 45 4.28 23.62 -6.77
N GLU A 46 5.41 24.22 -7.15
CA GLU A 46 5.78 25.58 -6.78
C GLU A 46 4.94 26.67 -7.47
N VAL A 47 4.14 26.32 -8.49
CA VAL A 47 3.28 27.29 -9.18
C VAL A 47 2.00 27.49 -8.36
N PRO A 48 1.73 28.70 -7.86
CA PRO A 48 0.50 28.97 -7.12
C PRO A 48 -0.71 28.84 -8.05
N ALA A 49 -1.79 28.29 -7.52
CA ALA A 49 -3.01 28.10 -8.28
C ALA A 49 -4.24 28.34 -7.40
N ARG A 50 -5.34 28.73 -8.03
CA ARG A 50 -6.67 28.68 -7.42
C ARG A 50 -7.51 27.68 -8.17
N ALA A 51 -8.18 26.79 -7.45
CA ALA A 51 -9.03 25.76 -8.03
C ALA A 51 -10.42 25.75 -7.40
N THR A 52 -11.38 25.26 -8.18
CA THR A 52 -12.71 24.87 -7.73
C THR A 52 -12.95 23.42 -8.15
N VAL A 53 -13.83 22.72 -7.43
CA VAL A 53 -14.11 21.30 -7.68
C VAL A 53 -15.61 21.10 -7.84
N ASP A 54 -16.01 20.49 -8.95
CA ASP A 54 -17.37 20.07 -9.23
C ASP A 54 -17.46 18.55 -9.20
N TRP A 55 -18.49 18.03 -8.53
CA TRP A 55 -18.84 16.62 -8.56
C TRP A 55 -20.15 16.42 -9.29
N HIS A 56 -20.12 15.51 -10.25
CA HIS A 56 -21.28 15.08 -11.00
C HIS A 56 -21.57 13.61 -10.73
N PHE A 57 -22.84 13.23 -10.77
CA PHE A 57 -23.29 11.86 -10.60
C PHE A 57 -24.18 11.44 -11.75
N LYS A 58 -23.92 10.23 -12.26
CA LYS A 58 -24.72 9.56 -13.27
C LYS A 58 -25.13 8.19 -12.71
N PRO A 59 -26.41 7.98 -12.39
CA PRO A 59 -26.87 6.70 -11.86
C PRO A 59 -26.81 5.61 -12.94
N LEU A 60 -26.85 4.35 -12.50
CA LEU A 60 -26.81 3.21 -13.42
C LEU A 60 -28.01 3.22 -14.37
N GLY A 61 -27.75 3.26 -15.68
CA GLY A 61 -28.77 3.22 -16.73
C GLY A 61 -29.23 4.58 -17.27
N GLU A 62 -28.74 5.69 -16.70
CA GLU A 62 -28.90 7.03 -17.28
C GLU A 62 -27.65 7.42 -18.08
N GLU A 63 -27.81 8.29 -19.08
CA GLU A 63 -26.70 8.79 -19.91
C GLU A 63 -26.17 10.15 -19.42
N GLU A 64 -26.99 10.93 -18.72
CA GLU A 64 -26.67 12.31 -18.34
C GLU A 64 -26.10 12.41 -16.92
N PHE A 65 -25.12 13.30 -16.77
CA PHE A 65 -24.53 13.65 -15.48
C PHE A 65 -25.31 14.77 -14.81
N ARG A 66 -25.68 14.57 -13.55
CA ARG A 66 -26.31 15.59 -12.69
C ARG A 66 -25.25 16.25 -11.82
N HIS A 67 -25.24 17.57 -11.74
CA HIS A 67 -24.32 18.30 -10.87
C HIS A 67 -24.79 18.19 -9.40
N ILE A 68 -24.00 17.53 -8.54
CA ILE A 68 -24.40 17.21 -7.16
C ILE A 68 -23.72 18.07 -6.10
N PHE A 69 -22.51 18.56 -6.36
CA PHE A 69 -21.73 19.30 -5.37
C PHE A 69 -20.69 20.22 -6.02
N HIS A 70 -20.57 21.44 -5.51
CA HIS A 70 -19.59 22.44 -5.93
C HIS A 70 -18.79 22.92 -4.71
N TYR A 71 -17.48 23.07 -4.86
CA TYR A 71 -16.61 23.66 -3.84
C TYR A 71 -15.71 24.74 -4.41
N ASP A 72 -15.86 25.95 -3.88
CA ASP A 72 -14.98 27.10 -4.05
C ASP A 72 -14.60 27.60 -2.66
N HIS A 73 -13.35 27.36 -2.26
CA HIS A 73 -12.89 27.58 -0.90
C HIS A 73 -13.30 28.97 -0.37
N PRO A 74 -13.93 29.07 0.83
CA PRO A 74 -14.24 28.00 1.79
C PRO A 74 -15.67 27.43 1.69
N VAL A 75 -16.43 27.76 0.65
CA VAL A 75 -17.85 27.43 0.50
C VAL A 75 -18.02 26.07 -0.19
N ALA A 76 -18.92 25.25 0.36
CA ALA A 76 -19.29 23.94 -0.16
C ALA A 76 -20.81 23.92 -0.38
N ASP A 77 -21.23 23.81 -1.64
CA ASP A 77 -22.63 23.85 -2.04
C ASP A 77 -23.08 22.47 -2.50
N ILE A 78 -24.15 21.95 -1.88
CA ILE A 78 -24.82 20.71 -2.32
C ILE A 78 -25.95 21.11 -3.26
N LEU A 79 -25.91 20.64 -4.49
CA LEU A 79 -26.77 21.13 -5.57
C LEU A 79 -27.94 20.19 -5.92
N HIS A 80 -27.92 18.96 -5.41
CA HIS A 80 -28.94 17.95 -5.70
C HIS A 80 -29.61 17.43 -4.42
N GLU A 81 -30.95 17.30 -4.44
CA GLU A 81 -31.77 16.93 -3.28
C GLU A 81 -31.45 15.54 -2.72
N ASP A 82 -31.24 14.53 -3.59
CA ASP A 82 -30.84 13.15 -3.20
C ASP A 82 -29.59 13.09 -2.30
N PHE A 83 -28.72 14.10 -2.39
CA PHE A 83 -27.46 14.21 -1.66
C PHE A 83 -27.49 15.27 -0.55
N SER A 84 -28.64 15.91 -0.34
CA SER A 84 -28.81 16.97 0.65
C SER A 84 -28.44 16.48 2.05
N HIS A 85 -27.60 17.25 2.74
CA HIS A 85 -27.06 16.94 4.08
C HIS A 85 -26.23 15.64 4.18
N ARG A 86 -25.93 14.95 3.07
CA ARG A 86 -25.16 13.71 3.05
C ARG A 86 -23.71 13.91 2.62
N LEU A 87 -23.45 14.88 1.74
CA LEU A 87 -22.11 15.19 1.25
C LEU A 87 -21.36 16.12 2.21
N VAL A 88 -20.12 15.75 2.53
CA VAL A 88 -19.21 16.54 3.38
C VAL A 88 -17.86 16.66 2.70
N TRP A 89 -17.35 17.89 2.56
CA TRP A 89 -16.01 18.12 2.03
C TRP A 89 -14.93 17.52 2.95
N ARG A 90 -14.02 16.73 2.37
CA ARG A 90 -12.83 16.16 3.05
C ARG A 90 -11.54 16.38 2.25
N GLY A 91 -11.57 17.27 1.27
CA GLY A 91 -10.44 17.64 0.44
C GLY A 91 -9.53 18.70 1.07
N THR A 92 -8.73 19.34 0.23
CA THR A 92 -7.82 20.42 0.63
C THR A 92 -8.60 21.63 1.16
N LEU A 93 -8.12 22.27 2.23
CA LEU A 93 -8.80 23.37 2.93
C LEU A 93 -8.21 24.75 2.59
N ASN A 94 -7.64 24.92 1.39
CA ASN A 94 -7.15 26.18 0.85
C ASN A 94 -7.65 26.35 -0.60
N ASP A 95 -7.30 27.46 -1.23
CA ASP A 95 -7.64 27.79 -2.62
C ASP A 95 -6.85 26.98 -3.65
N ASP A 96 -5.64 26.51 -3.31
CA ASP A 96 -4.82 25.62 -4.13
C ASP A 96 -5.20 24.13 -3.96
N ILE A 97 -6.42 23.81 -4.35
CA ILE A 97 -6.99 22.48 -4.16
C ILE A 97 -6.28 21.46 -5.05
N GLN A 98 -5.75 20.40 -4.42
CA GLN A 98 -5.22 19.22 -5.10
C GLN A 98 -6.00 17.95 -4.77
N MET A 99 -6.66 17.91 -3.62
CA MET A 99 -7.53 16.82 -3.19
C MET A 99 -8.97 17.32 -3.18
N GLY A 100 -9.77 16.78 -4.09
CA GLY A 100 -11.19 17.06 -4.31
C GLY A 100 -12.13 16.09 -3.60
N THR A 101 -11.71 15.50 -2.50
CA THR A 101 -12.40 14.38 -1.83
C THR A 101 -13.69 14.81 -1.14
N VAL A 102 -14.77 14.04 -1.35
CA VAL A 102 -16.06 14.19 -0.66
C VAL A 102 -16.43 12.92 0.10
N TYR A 103 -17.05 13.10 1.26
CA TYR A 103 -17.58 12.01 2.08
C TYR A 103 -19.09 11.93 1.93
N VAL A 104 -19.60 10.75 1.58
CA VAL A 104 -21.04 10.47 1.41
C VAL A 104 -21.53 9.75 2.66
N ASN A 105 -22.39 10.39 3.44
CA ASN A 105 -23.01 9.78 4.62
C ASN A 105 -24.16 8.84 4.23
N ASN A 106 -24.27 7.71 4.95
CA ASN A 106 -25.39 6.77 4.87
C ASN A 106 -25.67 6.32 3.43
N VAL A 107 -24.73 5.60 2.82
CA VAL A 107 -24.79 5.14 1.43
C VAL A 107 -25.95 4.16 1.23
N THR A 108 -26.63 4.27 0.10
CA THR A 108 -27.78 3.47 -0.30
C THR A 108 -27.55 2.87 -1.68
N PHE A 109 -28.31 1.83 -2.05
CA PHE A 109 -28.15 1.21 -3.38
C PHE A 109 -28.40 2.17 -4.56
N ASN A 110 -29.17 3.24 -4.35
CA ASN A 110 -29.43 4.27 -5.36
C ASN A 110 -28.20 5.15 -5.65
N ASP A 111 -27.21 5.15 -4.76
CA ASP A 111 -25.96 5.90 -4.96
C ASP A 111 -24.98 5.14 -5.88
N THR A 112 -25.35 3.95 -6.35
CA THR A 112 -24.61 3.15 -7.34
C THR A 112 -24.61 3.84 -8.70
N GLY A 113 -23.44 4.06 -9.28
CA GLY A 113 -23.30 4.72 -10.57
C GLY A 113 -21.91 5.28 -10.81
N THR A 114 -21.78 6.19 -11.77
CA THR A 114 -20.52 6.85 -12.11
C THR A 114 -20.50 8.26 -11.51
N TYR A 115 -19.48 8.53 -10.71
CA TYR A 115 -19.17 9.86 -10.20
C TYR A 115 -18.06 10.46 -11.03
N ARG A 116 -18.17 11.74 -11.36
CA ARG A 116 -17.13 12.50 -12.07
C ARG A 116 -16.75 13.73 -11.27
N CYS A 117 -15.49 13.83 -10.89
CA CYS A 117 -14.92 15.04 -10.32
C CYS A 117 -14.21 15.84 -11.42
N THR A 118 -14.49 17.14 -11.45
CA THR A 118 -13.90 18.09 -12.37
C THR A 118 -13.19 19.18 -11.57
N PHE A 119 -11.88 19.33 -11.78
CA PHE A 119 -11.12 20.44 -11.23
C PHE A 119 -11.06 21.56 -12.26
N HIS A 120 -11.52 22.75 -11.91
CA HIS A 120 -11.30 23.96 -12.68
C HIS A 120 -10.22 24.80 -12.00
N ARG A 121 -9.01 24.77 -12.55
CA ARG A 121 -7.81 25.37 -11.92
C ARG A 121 -7.26 26.51 -12.77
N THR A 122 -7.02 27.66 -12.14
CA THR A 122 -6.28 28.77 -12.72
C THR A 122 -4.88 28.81 -12.13
N LEU A 123 -3.88 28.48 -12.94
CA LEU A 123 -2.47 28.55 -12.57
C LEU A 123 -1.96 30.00 -12.72
N SER A 124 -1.29 30.51 -11.70
CA SER A 124 -0.71 31.86 -11.72
C SER A 124 0.73 31.82 -12.21
N LEU A 125 0.93 31.85 -13.54
CA LEU A 125 2.27 31.89 -14.15
C LEU A 125 2.78 33.33 -14.33
N PRO A 126 4.11 33.54 -14.44
CA PRO A 126 4.69 34.88 -14.63
C PRO A 126 4.30 35.59 -15.93
N LEU A 127 4.02 34.85 -17.01
CA LEU A 127 3.64 35.43 -18.30
C LEU A 127 2.15 35.76 -18.38
N SER A 128 1.31 34.77 -18.07
CA SER A 128 -0.15 34.87 -18.14
C SER A 128 -0.78 33.74 -17.33
N PRO A 129 -1.95 33.95 -16.71
CA PRO A 129 -2.67 32.87 -16.05
C PRO A 129 -3.12 31.81 -17.06
N GLU A 130 -3.08 30.54 -16.66
CA GLU A 130 -3.49 29.40 -17.49
C GLU A 130 -4.66 28.67 -16.82
N LEU A 131 -5.76 28.47 -17.57
CA LEU A 131 -6.90 27.70 -17.10
C LEU A 131 -6.74 26.24 -17.53
N VAL A 132 -6.79 25.34 -16.55
CA VAL A 132 -6.67 23.90 -16.74
C VAL A 132 -7.90 23.23 -16.14
N THR A 133 -8.56 22.39 -16.94
CA THR A 133 -9.67 21.55 -16.49
C THR A 133 -9.23 20.09 -16.51
N VAL A 134 -9.42 19.39 -15.39
CA VAL A 134 -9.09 17.95 -15.27
C VAL A 134 -10.33 17.21 -14.80
N GLU A 135 -10.71 16.16 -15.51
CA GLU A 135 -11.83 15.29 -15.16
C GLU A 135 -11.33 13.90 -14.78
N LYS A 136 -11.91 13.33 -13.74
CA LYS A 136 -11.66 11.95 -13.30
C LYS A 136 -13.01 11.30 -12.99
N GLU A 137 -13.15 10.04 -13.37
CA GLU A 137 -14.37 9.27 -13.16
C GLU A 137 -14.10 8.11 -12.20
N VAL A 138 -15.07 7.82 -11.34
CA VAL A 138 -15.06 6.72 -10.38
C VAL A 138 -16.40 6.00 -10.49
N GLU A 139 -16.36 4.70 -10.76
CA GLU A 139 -17.55 3.85 -10.75
C GLU A 139 -17.75 3.28 -9.34
N LEU A 140 -18.85 3.66 -8.69
CA LEU A 140 -19.19 3.21 -7.35
C LEU A 140 -20.24 2.09 -7.42
N SER A 141 -19.94 0.97 -6.79
CA SER A 141 -20.85 -0.14 -6.56
C SER A 141 -21.18 -0.26 -5.09
N VAL A 142 -22.47 -0.28 -4.75
CA VAL A 142 -22.93 -0.42 -3.36
C VAL A 142 -23.31 -1.87 -3.08
N VAL A 143 -22.63 -2.47 -2.10
CA VAL A 143 -22.77 -3.87 -1.69
C VAL A 143 -23.33 -3.97 -0.26
N THR A 144 -23.89 -5.13 0.09
CA THR A 144 -24.37 -5.41 1.46
C THR A 144 -23.25 -5.74 2.43
N VAL A 145 -22.14 -6.28 1.93
CA VAL A 145 -20.97 -6.70 2.70
C VAL A 145 -19.72 -6.35 1.90
N ALA A 146 -18.73 -5.73 2.53
CA ALA A 146 -17.46 -5.40 1.88
C ALA A 146 -16.74 -6.69 1.43
N ASN A 147 -16.30 -6.72 0.17
CA ASN A 147 -15.42 -7.78 -0.29
C ASN A 147 -13.98 -7.45 0.11
N ARG A 148 -13.21 -8.45 0.55
CA ARG A 148 -11.76 -8.29 0.70
C ARG A 148 -11.15 -8.21 -0.69
N GLU A 149 -10.23 -7.27 -0.90
CA GLU A 149 -9.48 -7.18 -2.14
C GLU A 149 -8.81 -8.52 -2.45
N LEU A 150 -8.99 -9.01 -3.67
CA LEU A 150 -8.42 -10.30 -4.09
C LEU A 150 -6.91 -10.35 -3.88
N ALA A 151 -6.22 -9.20 -4.05
CA ALA A 151 -4.79 -9.07 -3.84
C ALA A 151 -4.38 -9.36 -2.39
N ASP A 152 -5.12 -8.84 -1.40
CA ASP A 152 -4.87 -9.08 0.02
C ASP A 152 -4.94 -10.59 0.33
N VAL A 153 -6.03 -11.23 -0.08
CA VAL A 153 -6.26 -12.66 0.13
C VAL A 153 -5.19 -13.51 -0.56
N ILE A 154 -4.84 -13.20 -1.81
CA ILE A 154 -3.81 -13.93 -2.56
C ILE A 154 -2.44 -13.75 -1.90
N SER A 155 -2.11 -12.53 -1.46
CA SER A 155 -0.81 -12.25 -0.83
C SER A 155 -0.64 -13.01 0.48
N GLU A 156 -1.69 -13.13 1.28
CA GLU A 156 -1.71 -13.90 2.52
C GLU A 156 -1.45 -15.39 2.24
N ILE A 157 -2.16 -15.99 1.27
CA ILE A 157 -1.97 -17.39 0.89
C ILE A 157 -0.56 -17.63 0.34
N MET A 158 -0.07 -16.76 -0.56
CA MET A 158 1.25 -16.87 -1.17
C MET A 158 2.37 -16.78 -0.13
N MET A 159 2.23 -15.91 0.87
CA MET A 159 3.18 -15.83 1.99
C MET A 159 3.29 -17.17 2.72
N TYR A 160 2.16 -17.78 3.09
CA TYR A 160 2.18 -19.07 3.78
C TYR A 160 2.80 -20.19 2.92
N VAL A 161 2.48 -20.25 1.63
CA VAL A 161 3.05 -21.25 0.70
C VAL A 161 4.57 -21.11 0.57
N LEU A 162 5.07 -19.88 0.44
CA LEU A 162 6.51 -19.62 0.36
C LEU A 162 7.22 -20.00 1.65
N VAL A 163 6.66 -19.62 2.80
CA VAL A 163 7.22 -19.96 4.11
C VAL A 163 7.27 -21.47 4.34
N THR A 164 6.19 -22.21 4.04
CA THR A 164 6.17 -23.67 4.23
C THR A 164 7.15 -24.37 3.30
N PHE A 165 7.25 -23.95 2.05
CA PHE A 165 8.20 -24.52 1.09
C PHE A 165 9.65 -24.31 1.54
N LEU A 166 10.02 -23.07 1.92
CA LEU A 166 11.35 -22.76 2.42
C LEU A 166 11.66 -23.53 3.71
N GLN A 167 10.68 -23.68 4.60
CA GLN A 167 10.86 -24.45 5.83
C GLN A 167 11.11 -25.94 5.54
N LEU A 168 10.33 -26.56 4.64
CA LEU A 168 10.54 -27.95 4.24
C LEU A 168 11.89 -28.15 3.54
N TRP A 169 12.31 -27.20 2.71
CA TRP A 169 13.62 -27.21 2.07
C TRP A 169 14.75 -27.19 3.09
N LEU A 170 14.69 -26.28 4.07
CA LEU A 170 15.67 -26.21 5.16
C LEU A 170 15.70 -27.50 5.98
N ILE A 171 14.55 -28.08 6.31
CA ILE A 171 14.47 -29.37 7.02
C ILE A 171 15.12 -30.48 6.19
N ALA A 172 14.87 -30.55 4.88
CA ALA A 172 15.48 -31.54 4.00
C ALA A 172 17.01 -31.40 3.97
N VAL A 173 17.53 -30.17 3.87
CA VAL A 173 18.97 -29.88 3.94
C VAL A 173 19.55 -30.27 5.30
N LEU A 174 18.87 -29.96 6.40
CA LEU A 174 19.31 -30.34 7.74
C LEU A 174 19.37 -31.85 7.92
N ILE A 175 18.36 -32.59 7.46
CA ILE A 175 18.35 -34.06 7.49
C ILE A 175 19.48 -34.63 6.62
N TYR A 176 19.68 -34.09 5.42
CA TYR A 176 20.74 -34.52 4.52
C TYR A 176 22.13 -34.30 5.13
N CYS A 177 22.39 -33.09 5.67
CA CYS A 177 23.63 -32.77 6.36
C CYS A 177 23.82 -33.61 7.61
N TYR A 178 22.77 -33.83 8.41
CA TYR A 178 22.82 -34.67 9.60
C TYR A 178 23.24 -36.10 9.27
N LYS A 179 22.58 -36.73 8.28
CA LYS A 179 22.93 -38.08 7.83
C LYS A 179 24.38 -38.16 7.35
N LYS A 180 24.79 -37.21 6.51
CA LYS A 180 26.17 -37.17 6.00
C LYS A 180 27.21 -37.05 7.12
N ILE A 181 26.99 -36.15 8.09
CA ILE A 181 27.90 -35.96 9.22
C ILE A 181 27.92 -37.20 10.12
N TRP A 182 26.76 -37.83 10.34
CA TRP A 182 26.66 -39.06 11.11
C TRP A 182 27.52 -40.18 10.51
N ASP A 183 27.40 -40.40 9.20
CA ASP A 183 28.19 -41.41 8.47
C ASP A 183 29.70 -41.12 8.57
N GLU A 184 30.11 -39.85 8.44
CA GLU A 184 31.51 -39.45 8.62
C GLU A 184 32.00 -39.61 10.07
N HIS A 185 31.14 -39.42 11.05
CA HIS A 185 31.47 -39.55 12.47
C HIS A 185 31.70 -41.02 12.85
N GLU A 186 30.83 -41.94 12.41
CA GLU A 186 31.05 -43.38 12.59
C GLU A 186 32.35 -43.84 11.93
N ALA A 187 32.64 -43.37 10.71
CA ALA A 187 33.89 -43.67 10.02
C ALA A 187 35.13 -43.17 10.80
N ARG A 188 35.05 -42.00 11.44
CA ARG A 188 36.12 -41.48 12.31
C ARG A 188 36.26 -42.27 13.60
N GLN A 189 35.17 -42.69 14.22
CA GLN A 189 35.20 -43.51 15.43
C GLN A 189 35.80 -44.90 15.15
N ALA A 190 35.44 -45.53 14.04
CA ALA A 190 36.02 -46.80 13.61
C ALA A 190 37.55 -46.70 13.40
N LYS A 191 38.01 -45.62 12.76
CA LYS A 191 39.46 -45.35 12.60
C LYS A 191 40.17 -45.15 13.95
N LYS A 192 39.56 -44.43 14.90
CA LYS A 192 40.13 -44.24 16.24
C LYS A 192 40.19 -45.54 17.06
N ALA A 193 39.18 -46.40 16.95
CA ALA A 193 39.18 -47.72 17.60
C ALA A 193 40.29 -48.62 17.06
N GLN A 194 40.53 -48.61 15.74
CA GLN A 194 41.64 -49.35 15.12
C GLN A 194 43.02 -48.78 15.52
N ALA A 195 43.17 -47.46 15.62
CA ALA A 195 44.42 -46.83 16.04
C ALA A 195 44.77 -47.15 17.51
N GLY A 196 43.81 -47.10 18.43
CA GLY A 196 44.03 -47.48 19.84
C GLY A 196 44.35 -48.97 20.04
N GLN A 197 43.88 -49.83 19.14
CA GLN A 197 44.21 -51.26 19.16
C GLN A 197 45.59 -51.57 18.56
N GLY A 198 46.10 -50.72 17.66
CA GLY A 198 47.49 -50.75 17.20
C GLY A 198 48.46 -50.28 18.28
N GLU A 199 48.14 -49.19 18.98
CA GLU A 199 48.99 -48.64 20.06
C GLU A 199 49.09 -49.57 21.28
N SER A 200 48.01 -50.28 21.63
CA SER A 200 48.04 -51.33 22.67
C SER A 200 48.84 -52.57 22.26
N LYS A 201 49.13 -52.75 20.97
CA LYS A 201 49.87 -53.91 20.46
C LYS A 201 51.37 -53.61 20.34
N ASP A 202 51.75 -52.36 20.06
CA ASP A 202 53.15 -51.93 19.96
C ASP A 202 53.81 -51.67 21.35
N ASN A 203 53.04 -51.44 22.42
CA ASN A 203 53.58 -51.25 23.77
C ASN A 203 53.88 -52.57 24.54
N CYS A 204 53.70 -53.74 23.92
CA CYS A 204 53.94 -55.05 24.56
C CYS A 204 55.24 -55.77 24.12
N ASP A 205 56.05 -55.19 23.21
CA ASP A 205 57.28 -55.82 22.71
C ASP A 205 58.59 -55.28 23.35
N GLY A 206 58.50 -54.64 24.52
CA GLY A 206 59.65 -54.04 25.20
C GLY A 206 59.85 -54.50 26.65
N VAL A 207 60.10 -55.79 26.89
CA VAL A 207 60.74 -56.25 28.14
C VAL A 207 61.97 -57.08 27.80
N GLN A 208 63.14 -56.46 28.00
CA GLN A 208 64.47 -57.07 28.00
C GLN A 208 64.55 -58.25 28.97
N LEU A 209 65.13 -59.36 28.50
CA LEU A 209 65.76 -60.38 29.33
C LEU A 209 67.19 -60.60 28.80
N ASP A 210 68.14 -60.25 29.67
CA ASP A 210 69.57 -60.63 29.79
C ASP A 210 70.35 -61.10 28.55
#